data_AF-M2SDZ0-F1
#
_entry.id   AF-M2SDZ0-F1
#
_cell.length_a   1.000
_cell.length_b   1.000
_cell.length_c   1.000
_cell.angle_alpha   90.00
_cell.angle_beta   90.00
_cell.angle_gamma   90.00
#
_symmetry.space_group_name_H-M   'P 1'
#
loop_
_entity.id
_entity.type
_entity.pdbx_description
1 polymer ?
#
loop_
_entity_poly.entity_id
_entity_poly.type
_entity_poly.pdbx_seq_one_letter_code
_entity_poly.pdbx_strand_id
1 'polypeptide(L)'
;MKEAFEEGTRFMKKKLGGHDLDLTVIDWLRLQDYRIQPKKGCMVLPGQIHPGLGIGHEIEEMLMDFIQQRGRDGSLNTPEHWHNAYMYYNSSHFHFLNPAFEGFFRSINESIRKDIESHRLTAVAWAIAQGKLYHKQTGEKIKWATLEQVCPISRKMHNYFGQEYIDIVMRNYHPEDYFIDWDDEQTKTKTIIGNEENNNRLHKES
;
A
#
# COMPACT_ATOMS: atom_id res chain seq x y z
N MET A 1 16.24 -4.20 9.99
CA MET A 1 14.75 -4.21 10.00
C MET A 1 14.15 -4.72 11.31
N LYS A 2 14.58 -5.86 11.87
CA LYS A 2 13.99 -6.44 13.09
C LYS A 2 14.01 -5.48 14.30
N GLU A 3 15.16 -4.87 14.60
CA GLU A 3 15.30 -3.93 15.73
C GLU A 3 14.42 -2.68 15.59
N ALA A 4 14.33 -2.12 14.38
CA ALA A 4 13.43 -1.00 14.07
C ALA A 4 11.95 -1.38 14.30
N PHE A 5 11.57 -2.57 13.89
CA PHE A 5 10.21 -3.08 14.09
C PHE A 5 9.85 -3.22 15.58
N GLU A 6 10.81 -3.68 16.39
CA GLU A 6 10.67 -3.77 17.84
C GLU A 6 10.56 -2.39 18.50
N GLU A 7 11.26 -1.37 17.99
CA GLU A 7 11.10 0.02 18.44
C GLU A 7 9.66 0.51 18.26
N GLY A 8 9.10 0.36 17.06
CA GLY A 8 7.71 0.73 16.81
C GLY A 8 6.72 -0.06 17.66
N THR A 9 7.00 -1.34 17.92
CA THR A 9 6.19 -2.18 18.82
C THR A 9 6.25 -1.67 20.27
N ARG A 10 7.43 -1.26 20.76
CA ARG A 10 7.57 -0.66 22.09
C ARG A 10 6.80 0.66 22.19
N PHE A 11 6.85 1.48 21.15
CA PHE A 11 6.06 2.72 21.07
C PHE A 11 4.57 2.44 21.15
N MET A 12 4.05 1.50 20.35
CA MET A 12 2.64 1.10 20.37
C MET A 12 2.22 0.62 21.77
N LYS A 13 2.98 -0.28 22.40
CA LYS A 13 2.69 -0.76 23.76
C LYS A 13 2.65 0.37 24.79
N LYS A 14 3.60 1.31 24.70
CA LYS A 14 3.65 2.48 25.59
C LYS A 14 2.44 3.40 25.41
N LYS A 15 2.02 3.65 24.15
CA LYS A 15 0.94 4.60 23.83
C LYS A 15 -0.46 4.02 23.88
N LEU A 16 -0.62 2.71 23.70
CA LEU A 16 -1.91 2.02 23.63
C LEU A 16 -2.18 1.11 24.83
N GLY A 17 -1.14 0.66 25.56
CA GLY A 17 -1.24 -0.37 26.59
C GLY A 17 -2.09 -0.06 27.83
N GLY A 18 -2.66 1.15 27.92
CA GLY A 18 -3.58 1.55 28.99
C GLY A 18 -4.79 2.35 28.50
N HIS A 19 -5.09 2.31 27.20
CA HIS A 19 -6.16 3.11 26.60
C HIS A 19 -7.07 2.24 25.74
N ASP A 20 -8.36 2.22 26.07
CA ASP A 20 -9.36 1.54 25.23
C ASP A 20 -9.64 2.38 23.97
N LEU A 21 -9.19 1.92 22.81
CA LEU A 21 -9.54 2.55 21.53
C LEU A 21 -10.78 1.88 20.95
N ASP A 22 -11.75 2.70 20.56
CA ASP A 22 -12.96 2.23 19.90
C ASP A 22 -12.86 2.43 18.39
N LEU A 23 -12.26 1.45 17.70
CA LEU A 23 -12.00 1.52 16.26
C LEU A 23 -13.02 0.70 15.47
N THR A 24 -13.41 1.22 14.31
CA THR A 24 -14.13 0.41 13.31
C THR A 24 -13.12 -0.29 12.43
N VAL A 25 -13.09 -1.62 12.50
CA VAL A 25 -12.17 -2.43 11.69
C VAL A 25 -12.85 -2.81 10.38
N ILE A 26 -12.24 -2.45 9.26
CA ILE A 26 -12.65 -2.92 7.93
C ILE A 26 -11.70 -4.05 7.54
N ASP A 27 -12.14 -5.27 7.77
CA ASP A 27 -11.32 -6.46 7.54
C ASP A 27 -11.23 -6.80 6.04
N TRP A 28 -12.37 -6.76 5.34
CA TRP A 28 -12.45 -7.05 3.91
C TRP A 28 -13.45 -6.16 3.19
N LEU A 29 -13.00 -5.45 2.16
CA LEU A 29 -13.84 -4.68 1.26
C LEU A 29 -13.40 -4.90 -0.18
N ARG A 30 -14.31 -5.37 -1.03
CA ARG A 30 -14.05 -5.61 -2.46
C ARG A 30 -14.98 -4.76 -3.33
N LEU A 31 -14.41 -3.75 -3.97
CA LEU A 31 -15.13 -2.85 -4.87
C LEU A 31 -14.79 -3.14 -6.33
N GLN A 32 -15.34 -4.23 -6.88
CA GLN A 32 -15.05 -4.69 -8.24
C GLN A 32 -16.32 -4.93 -9.05
N ASP A 33 -16.28 -4.61 -10.35
CA ASP A 33 -17.40 -4.82 -11.26
C ASP A 33 -17.30 -6.21 -11.93
N TYR A 34 -18.01 -7.19 -11.36
CA TYR A 34 -17.99 -8.57 -11.87
C TYR A 34 -18.53 -8.72 -13.30
N ARG A 35 -19.29 -7.74 -13.79
CA ARG A 35 -19.88 -7.76 -15.14
C ARG A 35 -18.82 -7.45 -16.20
N ILE A 36 -17.72 -6.81 -15.80
CA ILE A 36 -16.63 -6.44 -16.68
C ILE A 36 -15.54 -7.51 -16.55
N GLN A 37 -15.24 -8.15 -17.68
CA GLN A 37 -14.09 -9.03 -17.77
C GLN A 37 -12.82 -8.20 -18.04
N PRO A 38 -11.70 -8.46 -17.35
CA PRO A 38 -10.43 -7.84 -17.69
C PRO A 38 -10.12 -8.02 -19.17
N LYS A 39 -9.81 -6.92 -19.87
CA LYS A 39 -9.38 -7.01 -21.27
C LYS A 39 -8.13 -7.88 -21.36
N LYS A 40 -8.04 -8.69 -22.42
CA LYS A 40 -6.83 -9.50 -22.68
C LYS A 40 -5.61 -8.58 -22.73
N GLY A 41 -4.58 -8.93 -21.95
CA GLY A 41 -3.34 -8.13 -21.83
C GLY A 41 -3.41 -6.96 -20.82
N CYS A 42 -4.56 -6.65 -20.24
CA CYS A 42 -4.66 -5.68 -19.14
C CYS A 42 -4.52 -6.37 -17.79
N MET A 43 -3.56 -5.93 -16.99
CA MET A 43 -3.41 -6.40 -15.60
C MET A 43 -4.34 -5.60 -14.69
N VAL A 44 -5.16 -6.29 -13.89
CA VAL A 44 -5.78 -5.71 -12.69
C VAL A 44 -4.76 -5.68 -11.55
N LEU A 45 -5.02 -4.93 -10.48
CA LEU A 45 -4.09 -4.88 -9.35
C LEU A 45 -3.98 -6.26 -8.66
N PRO A 46 -2.87 -6.56 -7.95
CA PRO A 46 -2.77 -7.77 -7.14
C PRO A 46 -4.01 -7.95 -6.24
N GLY A 47 -4.53 -9.17 -6.14
CA GLY A 47 -5.75 -9.47 -5.37
C GLY A 47 -7.07 -9.10 -6.06
N GLN A 48 -7.05 -8.37 -7.18
CA GLN A 48 -8.24 -8.11 -7.98
C GLN A 48 -8.55 -9.26 -8.94
N ILE A 49 -9.84 -9.57 -9.10
CA ILE A 49 -10.35 -10.53 -10.09
C ILE A 49 -10.98 -9.78 -11.27
N HIS A 50 -11.70 -8.70 -10.96
CA HIS A 50 -12.34 -7.81 -11.92
C HIS A 50 -11.84 -6.37 -11.76
N PRO A 51 -12.03 -5.51 -12.77
CA PRO A 51 -11.73 -4.08 -12.65
C PRO A 51 -12.49 -3.44 -11.48
N GLY A 52 -11.88 -2.40 -10.89
CA GLY A 52 -12.50 -1.65 -9.80
C GLY A 52 -13.81 -0.97 -10.23
N LEU A 53 -14.76 -0.83 -9.30
CA LEU A 53 -16.04 -0.13 -9.54
C LEU A 53 -15.90 1.38 -9.78
N GLY A 54 -14.75 1.96 -9.43
CA GLY A 54 -14.51 3.40 -9.54
C GLY A 54 -15.14 4.25 -8.42
N ILE A 55 -15.93 3.64 -7.52
CA ILE A 55 -16.66 4.31 -6.44
C ILE A 55 -15.96 4.21 -5.07
N GLY A 56 -14.64 4.05 -5.06
CA GLY A 56 -13.88 3.80 -3.84
C GLY A 56 -13.98 4.95 -2.84
N HIS A 57 -13.93 6.17 -3.35
CA HIS A 57 -13.99 7.39 -2.55
C HIS A 57 -15.37 7.58 -1.91
N GLU A 58 -16.45 7.37 -2.66
CA GLU A 58 -17.82 7.53 -2.18
C GLU A 58 -18.17 6.50 -1.10
N ILE A 59 -17.70 5.26 -1.27
CA ILE A 59 -17.87 4.22 -0.23
C ILE A 59 -17.08 4.59 1.02
N GLU A 60 -15.87 5.12 0.85
CA GLU A 60 -15.05 5.56 1.98
C GLU A 60 -15.68 6.74 2.73
N GLU A 61 -16.17 7.77 2.03
CA GLU A 61 -16.88 8.89 2.65
C GLU A 61 -18.08 8.42 3.46
N MET A 62 -18.91 7.54 2.87
CA MET A 62 -20.05 6.95 3.57
C MET A 62 -19.63 6.19 4.84
N LEU A 63 -18.52 5.42 4.78
CA LEU A 63 -18.00 4.72 5.94
C LEU A 63 -17.50 5.69 7.01
N MET A 64 -16.76 6.73 6.62
CA MET A 64 -16.26 7.74 7.55
C MET A 64 -17.40 8.48 8.25
N ASP A 65 -18.46 8.84 7.52
CA ASP A 65 -19.67 9.44 8.09
C ASP A 65 -20.29 8.54 9.16
N PHE A 66 -20.41 7.23 8.88
CA PHE A 66 -20.94 6.29 9.85
C PHE A 66 -20.04 6.17 11.10
N ILE A 67 -18.73 6.09 10.90
CA ILE A 67 -17.75 5.97 12.00
C ILE A 67 -17.79 7.22 12.89
N GLN A 68 -17.88 8.41 12.29
CA GLN A 68 -18.02 9.69 13.01
C GLN A 68 -19.35 9.77 13.78
N GLN A 69 -20.47 9.41 13.15
CA GLN A 69 -21.79 9.40 13.81
C GLN A 69 -21.86 8.45 15.01
N ARG A 70 -21.07 7.37 14.98
CA ARG A 70 -20.96 6.42 16.09
C ARG A 70 -19.97 6.86 17.18
N GLY A 71 -19.31 8.00 17.03
CA GLY A 71 -18.35 8.53 18.00
C GLY A 71 -17.10 7.66 18.17
N ARG A 72 -16.70 6.92 17.12
CA ARG A 72 -15.54 6.03 17.14
C ARG A 72 -14.23 6.82 17.06
N ASP A 73 -13.14 6.21 17.53
CA ASP A 73 -11.81 6.79 17.54
C ASP A 73 -11.15 6.86 16.16
N GLY A 74 -11.56 5.98 15.23
CA GLY A 74 -11.01 5.92 13.87
C GLY A 74 -11.46 4.68 13.10
N SER A 75 -11.00 4.61 11.85
CA SER A 75 -11.10 3.42 10.99
C SER A 75 -9.77 2.68 10.97
N LEU A 76 -9.78 1.35 11.06
CA LEU A 76 -8.58 0.51 10.99
C LEU A 76 -8.67 -0.48 9.84
N ASN A 77 -7.61 -0.55 9.04
CA ASN A 77 -7.44 -1.51 7.94
C ASN A 77 -6.11 -2.26 8.10
N THR A 78 -6.02 -3.48 7.57
CA THR A 78 -4.75 -4.21 7.43
C THR A 78 -4.49 -4.48 5.95
N PRO A 79 -3.86 -3.55 5.21
CA PRO A 79 -3.66 -3.67 3.78
C PRO A 79 -2.83 -4.90 3.39
N GLU A 80 -3.47 -5.86 2.72
CA GLU A 80 -2.85 -7.11 2.25
C GLU A 80 -1.72 -6.87 1.22
N HIS A 81 -1.85 -5.81 0.43
CA HIS A 81 -0.92 -5.49 -0.64
C HIS A 81 -0.36 -4.07 -0.47
N TRP A 82 0.88 -3.84 -0.91
CA TRP A 82 1.51 -2.51 -0.87
C TRP A 82 0.65 -1.42 -1.52
N HIS A 83 0.00 -1.71 -2.66
CA HIS A 83 -0.82 -0.70 -3.35
C HIS A 83 -2.07 -0.32 -2.54
N ASN A 84 -2.63 -1.23 -1.73
CA ASN A 84 -3.73 -0.90 -0.81
C ASN A 84 -3.24 0.12 0.22
N ALA A 85 -2.10 -0.17 0.86
CA ALA A 85 -1.49 0.74 1.83
C ALA A 85 -1.12 2.10 1.22
N TYR A 86 -0.59 2.08 -0.01
CA TYR A 86 -0.27 3.28 -0.78
C TYR A 86 -1.51 4.12 -1.07
N MET A 87 -2.62 3.51 -1.51
CA MET A 87 -3.86 4.23 -1.76
C MET A 87 -4.45 4.82 -0.48
N TYR A 88 -4.58 4.03 0.59
CA TYR A 88 -5.12 4.52 1.86
C TYR A 88 -4.29 5.66 2.45
N TYR A 89 -2.95 5.56 2.37
CA TYR A 89 -2.06 6.61 2.85
C TYR A 89 -2.22 7.92 2.08
N ASN A 90 -2.25 7.86 0.75
CA ASN A 90 -2.25 9.06 -0.10
C ASN A 90 -3.64 9.68 -0.29
N SER A 91 -4.70 8.87 -0.31
CA SER A 91 -6.07 9.35 -0.58
C SER A 91 -6.84 9.69 0.69
N SER A 92 -6.51 9.05 1.81
CA SER A 92 -7.45 8.92 2.93
C SER A 92 -6.80 9.14 4.30
N HIS A 93 -5.56 9.64 4.30
CA HIS A 93 -4.80 10.01 5.51
C HIS A 93 -4.68 8.86 6.53
N PHE A 94 -4.59 7.62 6.04
CA PHE A 94 -4.29 6.48 6.89
C PHE A 94 -2.80 6.45 7.25
N HIS A 95 -2.50 6.23 8.52
CA HIS A 95 -1.15 6.11 9.05
C HIS A 95 -0.94 4.74 9.69
N PHE A 96 0.25 4.17 9.60
CA PHE A 96 0.52 2.90 10.29
C PHE A 96 0.56 3.11 11.80
N LEU A 97 0.02 2.17 12.57
CA LEU A 97 0.18 2.24 14.03
C LEU A 97 1.65 2.11 14.43
N ASN A 98 2.44 1.32 13.71
CA ASN A 98 3.87 1.17 13.97
C ASN A 98 4.66 2.30 13.25
N PRO A 99 5.22 3.29 13.96
CA PRO A 99 5.94 4.40 13.32
C PRO A 99 7.20 3.99 12.57
N ALA A 100 7.92 2.98 13.06
CA ALA A 100 9.12 2.49 12.36
C ALA A 100 8.74 1.85 11.02
N PHE A 101 7.62 1.14 10.99
CA PHE A 101 7.08 0.60 9.74
C PHE A 101 6.56 1.70 8.80
N GLU A 102 5.93 2.77 9.32
CA GLU A 102 5.57 3.91 8.48
C GLU A 102 6.80 4.56 7.84
N GLY A 103 7.89 4.73 8.59
CA GLY A 103 9.15 5.25 8.04
C GLY A 103 9.68 4.39 6.90
N PHE A 104 9.72 3.07 7.11
CA PHE A 104 10.09 2.09 6.09
C PHE A 104 9.17 2.15 4.85
N PHE A 105 7.86 2.17 5.05
CA PHE A 105 6.88 2.27 3.97
C PHE A 105 7.03 3.57 3.17
N ARG A 106 7.19 4.71 3.85
CA ARG A 106 7.43 6.01 3.20
C ARG A 106 8.74 6.00 2.42
N SER A 107 9.76 5.32 2.93
CA SER A 107 11.04 5.15 2.24
C SER A 107 10.88 4.42 0.90
N ILE A 108 10.14 3.30 0.90
CA ILE A 108 9.82 2.56 -0.33
C ILE A 108 9.10 3.49 -1.31
N ASN A 109 8.04 4.17 -0.86
CA ASN A 109 7.22 5.03 -1.72
C ASN A 109 8.05 6.15 -2.37
N GLU A 110 8.98 6.75 -1.62
CA GLU A 110 9.86 7.78 -2.16
C GLU A 110 10.87 7.18 -3.16
N SER A 111 11.52 6.08 -2.78
CA SER A 111 12.51 5.37 -3.61
C SER A 111 11.97 4.99 -4.98
N ILE A 112 10.70 4.58 -5.06
CA ILE A 112 10.07 4.08 -6.30
C ILE A 112 9.12 5.10 -6.93
N ARG A 113 9.11 6.36 -6.48
CA ARG A 113 8.20 7.39 -7.00
C ARG A 113 8.28 7.51 -8.52
N LYS A 114 9.50 7.56 -9.06
CA LYS A 114 9.75 7.64 -10.52
C LYS A 114 9.31 6.37 -11.26
N ASP A 115 9.33 5.22 -10.61
CA ASP A 115 8.83 3.97 -11.17
C ASP A 115 7.32 4.00 -11.35
N ILE A 116 6.58 4.60 -10.40
CA ILE A 116 5.12 4.78 -10.52
C ILE A 116 4.78 5.71 -11.69
N GLU A 117 5.54 6.79 -11.88
CA GLU A 117 5.36 7.73 -12.99
C GLU A 117 5.62 7.07 -14.36
N SER A 118 6.67 6.26 -14.46
CA SER A 118 7.11 5.63 -15.72
C SER A 118 6.37 4.34 -16.07
N HIS A 119 6.04 3.50 -15.09
CA HIS A 119 5.46 2.17 -15.30
C HIS A 119 3.98 2.06 -14.90
N ARG A 120 3.42 3.11 -14.29
CA ARG A 120 2.09 3.14 -13.67
C ARG A 120 2.02 2.29 -12.39
N LEU A 121 1.11 2.68 -11.49
CA LEU A 121 0.91 2.02 -10.19
C LEU A 121 0.69 0.50 -10.31
N THR A 122 -0.08 0.06 -11.31
CA THR A 122 -0.39 -1.38 -11.48
C THR A 122 0.85 -2.22 -11.75
N ALA A 123 1.79 -1.75 -12.57
CA ALA A 123 3.02 -2.50 -12.86
C ALA A 123 3.93 -2.56 -11.63
N VAL A 124 4.09 -1.43 -10.94
CA VAL A 124 4.84 -1.34 -9.68
C VAL A 124 4.26 -2.28 -8.61
N ALA A 125 2.94 -2.29 -8.46
CA ALA A 125 2.25 -3.16 -7.50
C ALA A 125 2.54 -4.65 -7.78
N TRP A 126 2.53 -5.05 -9.05
CA TRP A 126 2.89 -6.42 -9.44
C TRP A 126 4.38 -6.72 -9.25
N ALA A 127 5.27 -5.78 -9.55
CA ALA A 127 6.70 -5.95 -9.32
C ALA A 127 6.99 -6.22 -7.82
N ILE A 128 6.39 -5.43 -6.92
CA ILE A 128 6.50 -5.64 -5.47
C ILE A 128 5.86 -6.96 -5.05
N ALA A 129 4.67 -7.32 -5.57
CA ALA A 129 4.01 -8.58 -5.25
C ALA A 129 4.82 -9.82 -5.69
N GLN A 130 5.59 -9.70 -6.77
CA GLN A 130 6.54 -10.71 -7.25
C GLN A 130 7.89 -10.67 -6.50
N GLY A 131 8.02 -9.69 -5.59
CA GLY A 131 9.17 -9.50 -4.73
C GLY A 131 10.35 -8.79 -5.40
N LYS A 132 10.15 -8.08 -6.49
CA LYS A 132 11.23 -7.39 -7.22
C LYS A 132 11.74 -6.12 -6.53
N LEU A 133 11.36 -5.89 -5.28
CA LEU A 133 11.81 -4.76 -4.49
C LEU A 133 13.06 -5.18 -3.71
N TYR A 134 14.13 -4.41 -3.82
CA TYR A 134 15.42 -4.70 -3.20
C TYR A 134 15.94 -3.51 -2.41
N HIS A 135 16.72 -3.82 -1.38
CA HIS A 135 17.53 -2.83 -0.68
C HIS A 135 18.84 -2.62 -1.45
N LYS A 136 19.15 -1.38 -1.84
CA LYS A 136 20.30 -1.02 -2.69
C LYS A 136 21.63 -1.48 -2.11
N GLN A 137 21.88 -1.21 -0.83
CA GLN A 137 23.19 -1.46 -0.23
C GLN A 137 23.47 -2.94 0.06
N THR A 138 22.48 -3.68 0.57
CA THR A 138 22.64 -5.07 0.98
C THR A 138 22.32 -6.06 -0.14
N GLY A 139 21.60 -5.62 -1.18
CA GLY A 139 21.06 -6.50 -2.22
C GLY A 139 19.93 -7.41 -1.73
N GLU A 140 19.43 -7.21 -0.52
CA GLU A 140 18.40 -8.07 0.07
C GLU A 140 17.02 -7.82 -0.59
N LYS A 141 16.32 -8.92 -0.86
CA LYS A 141 14.95 -8.91 -1.37
C LYS A 141 13.98 -8.47 -0.27
N ILE A 142 13.22 -7.41 -0.52
CA ILE A 142 12.22 -6.88 0.39
C ILE A 142 10.87 -7.53 0.11
N LYS A 143 10.30 -8.16 1.14
CA LYS A 143 8.93 -8.69 1.10
C LYS A 143 7.99 -7.69 1.75
N TRP A 144 6.84 -7.46 1.12
CA TRP A 144 5.77 -6.68 1.73
C TRP A 144 5.31 -7.36 3.02
N ALA A 145 5.16 -6.57 4.08
CA ALA A 145 4.58 -7.01 5.35
C ALA A 145 3.26 -6.27 5.58
N THR A 146 2.27 -6.97 6.11
CA THR A 146 0.95 -6.42 6.41
C THR A 146 0.92 -5.92 7.85
N LEU A 147 0.61 -4.65 8.05
CA LEU A 147 0.45 -4.02 9.37
C LEU A 147 -0.78 -3.11 9.37
N GLU A 148 -1.28 -2.82 10.56
CA GLU A 148 -2.47 -2.00 10.76
C GLU A 148 -2.22 -0.53 10.38
N GLN A 149 -3.08 0.00 9.51
CA GLN A 149 -3.21 1.42 9.24
C GLN A 149 -4.50 1.96 9.86
N VAL A 150 -4.44 3.15 10.42
CA VAL A 150 -5.58 3.86 11.00
C VAL A 150 -5.78 5.22 10.35
N CYS A 151 -7.03 5.54 10.02
CA CYS A 151 -7.48 6.91 9.81
C CYS A 151 -7.97 7.48 11.15
N PRO A 152 -7.23 8.43 11.77
CA PRO A 152 -7.62 9.02 13.05
C PRO A 152 -8.84 9.92 12.90
N ILE A 153 -9.81 9.80 13.82
CA ILE A 153 -10.99 10.66 13.87
C ILE A 153 -11.08 11.39 15.21
N SER A 154 -10.97 10.67 16.32
CA SER A 154 -11.06 11.33 17.62
C SER A 154 -9.78 12.08 17.97
N ARG A 155 -9.90 13.09 18.84
CA ARG A 155 -8.73 13.78 19.40
C ARG A 155 -7.75 12.80 20.07
N LYS A 156 -8.29 11.77 20.72
CA LYS A 156 -7.48 10.72 21.36
C LYS A 156 -6.63 9.98 20.34
N MET A 157 -7.22 9.59 19.21
CA MET A 157 -6.48 8.92 18.13
C MET A 157 -5.49 9.87 17.44
N HIS A 158 -5.83 11.14 17.23
CA HIS A 158 -4.86 12.12 16.71
C HIS A 158 -3.65 12.33 17.63
N ASN A 159 -3.86 12.37 18.95
CA ASN A 159 -2.78 12.52 19.93
C ASN A 159 -1.77 11.36 19.89
N TYR A 160 -2.16 10.18 19.38
CA TYR A 160 -1.25 9.06 19.16
C TYR A 160 -0.09 9.45 18.22
N PHE A 161 -0.39 10.23 17.17
CA PHE A 161 0.54 10.62 16.11
C PHE A 161 1.33 11.91 16.44
N GLY A 162 1.68 12.09 17.72
CA GLY A 162 2.45 13.26 18.20
C GLY A 162 3.95 13.23 17.84
N GLN A 163 4.73 14.15 18.42
CA GLN A 163 6.15 14.33 18.06
C GLN A 163 7.00 13.05 18.18
N GLU A 164 6.82 12.27 19.25
CA GLU A 164 7.56 11.01 19.45
C GLU A 164 7.28 10.00 18.32
N TYR A 165 6.06 9.96 17.79
CA TYR A 165 5.71 9.14 16.62
C TYR A 165 6.52 9.62 15.41
N ILE A 166 6.45 10.92 15.11
CA ILE A 166 7.12 11.55 13.97
C ILE A 166 8.63 11.32 14.02
N ASP A 167 9.25 11.45 15.20
CA ASP A 167 10.69 11.24 15.37
C ASP A 167 11.12 9.81 15.02
N ILE A 168 10.31 8.80 15.41
CA ILE A 168 10.57 7.39 15.06
C ILE A 168 10.35 7.16 13.56
N VAL A 169 9.31 7.75 12.97
CA VAL A 169 9.07 7.66 11.52
C VAL A 169 10.27 8.22 10.75
N MET A 170 10.73 9.42 11.11
CA MET A 170 11.84 10.08 10.41
C MET A 170 13.17 9.38 10.63
N ARG A 171 13.40 8.76 11.80
CA ARG A 171 14.60 7.94 12.05
C ARG A 171 14.69 6.72 11.12
N ASN A 172 13.53 6.18 10.71
CA ASN A 172 13.41 5.03 9.84
C ASN A 172 13.08 5.40 8.39
N TYR A 173 13.15 6.69 8.05
CA TYR A 173 12.88 7.20 6.71
C TYR A 173 14.19 7.35 5.91
N HIS A 174 14.40 6.44 4.96
CA HIS A 174 15.58 6.34 4.11
C HIS A 174 15.16 6.28 2.62
N PRO A 175 14.85 7.43 2.02
CA PRO A 175 14.20 7.50 0.71
C PRO A 175 15.03 7.01 -0.47
N GLU A 176 16.31 6.73 -0.25
CA GLU A 176 17.25 6.30 -1.29
C GLU A 176 17.60 4.81 -1.20
N ASP A 177 17.08 4.08 -0.22
CA ASP A 177 17.55 2.72 0.07
C ASP A 177 16.93 1.63 -0.79
N TYR A 178 15.86 1.91 -1.52
CA TYR A 178 15.10 0.88 -2.23
C TYR A 178 15.08 1.10 -3.75
N PHE A 179 14.93 0.01 -4.49
CA PHE A 179 14.70 0.06 -5.94
C PHE A 179 13.95 -1.19 -6.39
N ILE A 180 13.30 -1.08 -7.56
CA ILE A 180 12.70 -2.22 -8.24
C ILE A 180 13.68 -2.72 -9.31
N ASP A 181 13.96 -4.02 -9.30
CA ASP A 181 14.65 -4.68 -10.41
C ASP A 181 13.66 -4.93 -11.55
N TRP A 182 13.74 -4.10 -12.58
CA TRP A 182 12.93 -4.22 -13.80
C TRP A 182 13.53 -5.19 -14.82
N ASP A 183 14.81 -5.54 -14.69
CA ASP A 183 15.56 -6.37 -15.65
C ASP A 183 15.50 -7.87 -15.34
N ASP A 184 15.02 -8.26 -14.16
CA ASP A 184 14.69 -9.65 -13.80
C ASP A 184 13.83 -10.30 -14.91
N GLU A 185 14.30 -11.43 -15.46
CA GLU A 185 13.73 -12.11 -16.62
C GLU A 185 12.25 -12.48 -16.45
N GLN A 186 11.76 -12.60 -15.21
CA GLN A 186 10.34 -12.84 -14.93
C GLN A 186 9.42 -11.63 -15.25
N THR A 187 9.97 -10.42 -15.46
CA THR A 187 9.22 -9.22 -15.89
C THR A 187 8.97 -9.23 -17.41
N LYS A 188 9.91 -9.78 -18.17
CA LYS A 188 9.84 -9.85 -19.64
C LYS A 188 8.67 -10.72 -20.10
N THR A 189 8.35 -11.78 -19.37
CA THR A 189 7.32 -12.75 -19.78
C THR A 189 5.89 -12.21 -19.79
N LYS A 190 5.56 -11.03 -19.21
CA LYS A 190 4.20 -10.45 -19.34
C LYS A 190 4.16 -9.11 -20.06
N THR A 191 5.24 -8.33 -20.03
CA THR A 191 5.38 -7.12 -20.86
C THR A 191 5.47 -7.48 -22.35
N ILE A 192 6.11 -8.61 -22.69
CA ILE A 192 6.26 -9.07 -24.08
C ILE A 192 4.97 -9.70 -24.62
N ILE A 193 4.21 -10.45 -23.81
CA ILE A 193 2.93 -11.05 -24.26
C ILE A 193 1.90 -9.96 -24.65
N GLY A 194 1.96 -8.76 -24.05
CA GLY A 194 1.14 -7.61 -24.47
C GLY A 194 1.58 -6.97 -25.79
N ASN A 195 2.86 -7.10 -26.17
CA ASN A 195 3.44 -6.45 -27.35
C ASN A 195 3.54 -7.38 -28.57
N GLU A 196 3.82 -8.68 -28.39
CA GLU A 196 3.91 -9.66 -29.50
C GLU A 196 2.55 -9.99 -30.12
N GLU A 197 1.46 -9.97 -29.35
CA GLU A 197 0.10 -10.15 -29.91
C GLU A 197 -0.34 -8.96 -30.78
N ASN A 198 0.20 -7.76 -30.53
CA ASN A 198 -0.05 -6.57 -31.34
C ASN A 198 0.70 -6.61 -32.67
N ASN A 199 1.94 -7.11 -32.68
CA ASN A 199 2.76 -7.16 -33.89
C ASN A 199 2.33 -8.29 -34.86
N ASN A 200 1.82 -9.41 -34.33
CA ASN A 200 1.32 -10.52 -35.15
C ASN A 200 -0.08 -10.29 -35.75
N ARG A 201 -0.83 -9.25 -35.32
CA ARG A 201 -2.11 -8.87 -35.94
C ARG A 201 -1.93 -7.92 -37.12
N LEU A 202 -0.92 -7.06 -37.11
CA LEU A 202 -0.62 -6.14 -38.21
C LEU A 202 -0.13 -6.85 -39.48
N HIS A 203 0.39 -8.08 -39.39
CA HIS A 203 0.83 -8.88 -40.54
C HIS A 203 -0.19 -9.89 -41.08
N LYS A 204 -1.42 -9.95 -40.51
CA LYS A 204 -2.49 -10.82 -41.02
C LYS A 204 -3.64 -10.07 -41.70
N GLU A 205 -3.59 -8.74 -41.75
CA GLU A 205 -4.59 -7.89 -42.40
C GLU A 205 -3.99 -7.00 -43.52
N SER A 206 -2.85 -7.40 -44.10
CA SER A 206 -2.28 -6.77 -45.31
C SER A 206 -2.31 -7.73 -46.49
#